data_AF-A0A2U8WT50-F1
#
_entry.id   AF-A0A2U8WT50-F1
#
_cell.length_a   1.000
_cell.length_b   1.000
_cell.length_c   1.000
_cell.angle_alpha   90.00
_cell.angle_beta   90.00
_cell.angle_gamma   90.00
#
_symmetry.space_group_name_H-M   'P 1'
#
loop_
_entity.id
_entity.type
_entity.pdbx_description
1 polymer ?
#
loop_
_entity_poly.entity_id
_entity_poly.type
_entity_poly.pdbx_seq_one_letter_code
_entity_poly.pdbx_strand_id
1 'polypeptide(L)'
;MIADHCRGLEHSRHDVCIIGSGPAGLSLALELRRFGLSALVLESGGTRPEPFTQDLSGADLTDPDRHDDMSIAVARRFGGTSNLWGGRCLPFDPVDFRPRPGMPDWPITLADLTPFLPTACRLVSCGEPVFEAPIPGIRAADDRFSFETLERWSGRPKLQVSHAATLASDPGIDIRLHTTVVDVLFDEGGAARAVTVVRPSGERMTVPVTRLVVAAGGLETTRLLLSLQRSRPHLFGGSDGPLGRNYMGHVIGEIADITLASDALDAAFMFERDPQGWYVRRRFVPSPALQDEHDLLNVAFWPVIPRMADAGHRDALLSLAFLALSFEPVGRALLPQALRVRHIPKAVERSAHLRNVCRNLPGALVAGARVAWQRYGAPTRLPGLFVRNSGRRYGLSYHSEQSPWSESRVRLDDQTDATGLPRLHIDYRVHESDARAVVRAHDLLADWLVRTGLGRLDYRQPAEQNVEAVMRLFGHGTHQIGTARMADTAERGVVDRNLQAFGVPNLYVASAAVLPRSGQASPTLTVVTLAVRLAHHIAAETARVDVLRSAA
;
A
#
# COMPACT_ATOMS: atom_id res chain seq x y z
N MET A 1 15.04 -21.42 -4.64
CA MET A 1 16.41 -21.27 -4.09
C MET A 1 16.59 -19.84 -3.60
N ILE A 2 17.10 -19.63 -2.38
CA ILE A 2 17.42 -18.29 -1.85
C ILE A 2 18.92 -18.24 -1.56
N ALA A 3 19.64 -17.32 -2.20
CA ALA A 3 21.09 -17.22 -2.08
C ALA A 3 21.54 -15.76 -1.90
N ASP A 4 22.67 -15.59 -1.22
CA ASP A 4 23.31 -14.30 -0.96
C ASP A 4 24.62 -14.16 -1.73
N HIS A 5 24.55 -14.39 -3.04
CA HIS A 5 25.65 -14.23 -3.98
C HIS A 5 25.15 -14.14 -5.43
N CYS A 6 25.94 -13.52 -6.30
CA CYS A 6 25.63 -13.44 -7.73
C CYS A 6 26.22 -14.59 -8.57
N ARG A 7 26.87 -15.60 -7.96
CA ARG A 7 27.47 -16.73 -8.71
C ARG A 7 26.45 -17.41 -9.62
N GLY A 8 26.82 -17.62 -10.88
CA GLY A 8 26.02 -18.30 -11.91
C GLY A 8 25.02 -17.38 -12.63
N LEU A 9 24.86 -16.13 -12.19
CA LEU A 9 23.92 -15.20 -12.83
C LEU A 9 24.43 -14.69 -14.18
N GLU A 10 25.73 -14.74 -14.43
CA GLU A 10 26.33 -14.40 -15.73
C GLU A 10 25.85 -15.33 -16.87
N HIS A 11 25.35 -16.51 -16.52
CA HIS A 11 24.75 -17.49 -17.43
C HIS A 11 23.24 -17.65 -17.22
N SER A 12 22.57 -16.68 -16.60
CA SER A 12 21.12 -16.76 -16.32
C SER A 12 20.31 -17.11 -17.59
N ARG A 13 19.33 -18.00 -17.42
CA ARG A 13 18.40 -18.47 -18.46
C ARG A 13 16.94 -18.40 -18.00
N HIS A 14 16.66 -17.63 -16.95
CA HIS A 14 15.32 -17.51 -16.40
C HIS A 14 14.37 -16.82 -17.40
N ASP A 15 13.11 -17.24 -17.40
CA ASP A 15 12.08 -16.69 -18.29
C ASP A 15 11.78 -15.22 -17.95
N VAL A 16 11.79 -14.90 -16.64
CA VAL A 16 11.51 -13.57 -16.12
C VAL A 16 12.52 -13.19 -15.03
N CYS A 17 13.13 -12.01 -15.16
CA CYS A 17 13.90 -11.37 -14.10
C CYS A 17 13.05 -10.29 -13.42
N ILE A 18 12.88 -10.36 -12.11
CA ILE A 18 12.07 -9.47 -11.28
C ILE A 18 12.99 -8.67 -10.36
N ILE A 19 12.92 -7.35 -10.43
CA ILE A 19 13.67 -6.44 -9.54
C ILE A 19 12.79 -6.11 -8.33
N GLY A 20 13.16 -6.62 -7.17
CA GLY A 20 12.48 -6.37 -5.89
C GLY A 20 11.63 -7.55 -5.41
N SER A 21 11.78 -7.90 -4.14
CA SER A 21 11.05 -8.99 -3.48
C SER A 21 9.88 -8.48 -2.61
N GLY A 22 9.30 -7.32 -2.95
CA GLY A 22 8.12 -6.79 -2.28
C GLY A 22 6.84 -7.60 -2.56
N PRO A 23 5.67 -7.13 -2.08
CA PRO A 23 4.39 -7.80 -2.31
C PRO A 23 4.12 -8.15 -3.78
N ALA A 24 4.37 -7.20 -4.69
CA ALA A 24 4.18 -7.38 -6.12
C ALA A 24 5.13 -8.44 -6.71
N GLY A 25 6.43 -8.29 -6.46
CA GLY A 25 7.47 -9.15 -7.03
C GLY A 25 7.37 -10.61 -6.59
N LEU A 26 7.14 -10.86 -5.29
CA LEU A 26 6.94 -12.23 -4.80
C LEU A 26 5.64 -12.85 -5.30
N SER A 27 4.56 -12.08 -5.35
CA SER A 27 3.28 -12.57 -5.88
C SER A 27 3.37 -12.93 -7.36
N LEU A 28 4.07 -12.10 -8.15
CA LEU A 28 4.36 -12.37 -9.55
C LEU A 28 5.18 -13.65 -9.72
N ALA A 29 6.28 -13.79 -8.98
CA ALA A 29 7.13 -14.99 -9.03
C ALA A 29 6.34 -16.27 -8.71
N LEU A 30 5.52 -16.24 -7.64
CA LEU A 30 4.68 -17.36 -7.24
C LEU A 30 3.62 -17.72 -8.29
N GLU A 31 2.98 -16.72 -8.92
CA GLU A 31 1.97 -16.98 -9.95
C GLU A 31 2.59 -17.46 -11.27
N LEU A 32 3.75 -16.93 -11.68
CA LEU A 32 4.50 -17.39 -12.87
C LEU A 32 4.81 -18.89 -12.78
N ARG A 33 5.17 -19.39 -11.59
CA ARG A 33 5.44 -20.83 -11.38
C ARG A 33 4.26 -21.73 -11.69
N ARG A 34 3.03 -21.25 -11.51
CA ARG A 34 1.82 -22.03 -11.87
C ARG A 34 1.68 -22.26 -13.37
N PHE A 35 2.34 -21.44 -14.17
CA PHE A 35 2.44 -21.58 -15.62
C PHE A 35 3.74 -22.27 -16.08
N GLY A 36 4.54 -22.79 -15.15
CA GLY A 36 5.81 -23.45 -15.47
C GLY A 36 6.97 -22.49 -15.76
N LEU A 37 6.75 -21.17 -15.78
CA LEU A 37 7.77 -20.18 -16.04
C LEU A 37 8.71 -19.97 -14.84
N SER A 38 10.00 -19.85 -15.10
CA SER A 38 11.04 -19.61 -14.10
C SER A 38 11.24 -18.12 -13.83
N ALA A 39 11.51 -17.77 -12.56
CA ALA A 39 11.65 -16.41 -12.10
C ALA A 39 12.95 -16.22 -11.32
N LEU A 40 13.78 -15.27 -11.76
CA LEU A 40 14.91 -14.72 -10.99
C LEU A 40 14.45 -13.46 -10.26
N VAL A 41 14.51 -13.43 -8.93
CA VAL A 41 14.17 -12.27 -8.11
C VAL A 41 15.45 -11.66 -7.54
N LEU A 42 15.75 -10.42 -7.93
CA LEU A 42 16.89 -9.66 -7.44
C LEU A 42 16.44 -8.71 -6.34
N GLU A 43 16.90 -8.93 -5.11
CA GLU A 43 16.58 -8.11 -3.95
C GLU A 43 17.81 -7.34 -3.49
N SER A 44 17.67 -6.04 -3.29
CA SER A 44 18.77 -5.16 -2.89
C SER A 44 19.19 -5.38 -1.43
N GLY A 45 18.26 -5.76 -0.55
CA GLY A 45 18.53 -6.01 0.87
C GLY A 45 18.77 -7.47 1.25
N GLY A 46 19.13 -7.68 2.52
CA GLY A 46 19.23 -8.99 3.15
C GLY A 46 17.89 -9.50 3.70
N THR A 47 17.94 -10.53 4.55
CA THR A 47 16.74 -11.06 5.24
C THR A 47 16.29 -10.20 6.42
N ARG A 48 17.16 -9.30 6.90
CA ARG A 48 16.93 -8.40 8.03
C ARG A 48 17.12 -6.94 7.59
N PRO A 49 16.57 -5.96 8.33
CA PRO A 49 16.90 -4.55 8.09
C PRO A 49 18.38 -4.31 8.34
N GLU A 50 19.02 -3.58 7.44
CA GLU A 50 20.44 -3.22 7.52
C GLU A 50 20.61 -1.75 7.19
N PRO A 51 21.38 -0.98 7.98
CA PRO A 51 21.55 0.45 7.74
C PRO A 51 22.12 0.78 6.36
N PHE A 52 23.12 0.01 5.89
CA PHE A 52 23.77 0.24 4.61
C PHE A 52 22.79 0.14 3.44
N THR A 53 22.02 -0.94 3.37
CA THR A 53 21.07 -1.11 2.27
C THR A 53 19.95 -0.08 2.39
N GLN A 54 19.40 0.15 3.59
CA GLN A 54 18.34 1.14 3.79
C GLN A 54 18.75 2.57 3.39
N ASP A 55 20.02 2.97 3.59
CA ASP A 55 20.54 4.29 3.19
C ASP A 55 20.52 4.52 1.66
N LEU A 56 20.56 3.44 0.86
CA LEU A 56 20.44 3.53 -0.61
C LEU A 56 19.09 4.13 -1.07
N SER A 57 18.09 4.13 -0.20
CA SER A 57 16.77 4.75 -0.45
C SER A 57 16.65 6.16 0.12
N GLY A 58 17.73 6.74 0.65
CA GLY A 58 17.75 8.13 1.08
C GLY A 58 17.33 9.08 -0.07
N ALA A 59 16.51 10.06 0.27
CA ALA A 59 16.00 11.05 -0.67
C ALA A 59 16.06 12.45 -0.06
N ASP A 60 16.26 13.46 -0.89
CA ASP A 60 16.05 14.84 -0.53
C ASP A 60 14.56 15.17 -0.60
N LEU A 61 14.02 15.79 0.44
CA LEU A 61 12.60 16.11 0.57
C LEU A 61 12.43 17.63 0.54
N THR A 62 11.65 18.16 -0.41
CA THR A 62 11.35 19.60 -0.47
C THR A 62 10.65 20.08 0.80
N ASP A 63 9.71 19.29 1.30
CA ASP A 63 8.99 19.54 2.56
C ASP A 63 8.97 18.27 3.43
N PRO A 64 9.92 18.14 4.38
CA PRO A 64 10.00 17.00 5.28
C PRO A 64 8.79 16.82 6.21
N ASP A 65 7.96 17.86 6.41
CA ASP A 65 6.74 17.75 7.23
C ASP A 65 5.59 17.12 6.43
N ARG A 66 5.71 17.03 5.10
CA ARG A 66 4.67 16.52 4.19
C ARG A 66 4.92 15.12 3.67
N HIS A 67 6.11 14.56 3.91
CA HIS A 67 6.44 13.23 3.44
C HIS A 67 7.18 12.45 4.53
N ASP A 68 6.77 11.20 4.74
CA ASP A 68 7.46 10.32 5.69
C ASP A 68 8.92 10.12 5.23
N ASP A 69 9.85 10.08 6.16
CA ASP A 69 11.23 9.73 5.85
C ASP A 69 11.31 8.36 5.11
N MET A 70 12.25 8.23 4.18
CA MET A 70 12.36 7.02 3.36
C MET A 70 12.67 5.76 4.18
N SER A 71 13.28 5.87 5.36
CA SER A 71 13.46 4.77 6.31
C SER A 71 12.15 4.24 6.91
N ILE A 72 11.09 5.04 6.86
CA ILE A 72 9.74 4.71 7.29
C ILE A 72 8.91 4.17 6.11
N ALA A 73 9.06 4.82 4.94
CA ALA A 73 8.24 4.56 3.77
C ALA A 73 8.70 3.34 2.93
N VAL A 74 9.99 3.02 2.93
CA VAL A 74 10.59 1.94 2.13
C VAL A 74 11.24 0.91 3.03
N ALA A 75 11.15 -0.36 2.64
CA ALA A 75 11.91 -1.45 3.25
C ALA A 75 12.74 -2.15 2.19
N ARG A 76 14.06 -1.94 2.22
CA ARG A 76 15.01 -2.68 1.37
C ARG A 76 15.49 -3.93 2.11
N ARG A 77 14.69 -4.99 2.00
CA ARG A 77 14.96 -6.32 2.56
C ARG A 77 14.01 -7.33 1.94
N PHE A 78 14.32 -8.61 2.10
CA PHE A 78 13.48 -9.69 1.63
C PHE A 78 12.03 -9.57 2.13
N GLY A 79 11.08 -9.53 1.18
CA GLY A 79 9.65 -9.29 1.44
C GLY A 79 9.22 -7.82 1.34
N GLY A 80 10.15 -6.88 1.21
CA GLY A 80 9.90 -5.45 1.05
C GLY A 80 8.99 -4.85 2.13
N THR A 81 8.09 -3.96 1.72
CA THR A 81 7.15 -3.24 2.59
C THR A 81 6.08 -4.12 3.23
N SER A 82 5.96 -5.40 2.84
CA SER A 82 5.14 -6.38 3.57
C SER A 82 5.61 -6.60 5.02
N ASN A 83 6.85 -6.20 5.30
CA ASN A 83 7.39 -6.18 6.65
C ASN A 83 6.96 -4.98 7.50
N LEU A 84 6.42 -3.92 6.88
CA LEU A 84 6.07 -2.66 7.54
C LEU A 84 4.55 -2.42 7.62
N TRP A 85 3.79 -2.94 6.65
CA TRP A 85 2.37 -2.65 6.50
C TRP A 85 1.47 -3.25 7.60
N GLY A 86 0.26 -2.71 7.70
CA GLY A 86 -0.79 -3.17 8.61
C GLY A 86 -1.54 -4.43 8.13
N GLY A 87 -1.29 -4.90 6.91
CA GLY A 87 -1.99 -6.05 6.31
C GLY A 87 -3.41 -5.77 5.81
N ARG A 88 -3.84 -4.50 5.77
CA ARG A 88 -5.17 -4.15 5.23
C ARG A 88 -5.23 -4.47 3.73
N CYS A 89 -6.29 -5.17 3.34
CA CYS A 89 -6.53 -5.67 1.99
C CYS A 89 -7.91 -5.19 1.53
N LEU A 90 -7.93 -4.37 0.48
CA LEU A 90 -9.14 -3.81 -0.09
C LEU A 90 -8.89 -3.55 -1.59
N PRO A 91 -9.78 -3.97 -2.50
CA PRO A 91 -9.68 -3.63 -3.90
C PRO A 91 -10.02 -2.15 -4.09
N PHE A 92 -9.69 -1.61 -5.25
CA PHE A 92 -10.18 -0.29 -5.64
C PHE A 92 -11.69 -0.37 -5.94
N ASP A 93 -12.39 0.71 -5.67
CA ASP A 93 -13.84 0.79 -5.84
C ASP A 93 -14.17 1.04 -7.32
N PRO A 94 -15.37 0.67 -7.82
CA PRO A 94 -15.73 0.88 -9.23
C PRO A 94 -15.57 2.33 -9.73
N VAL A 95 -15.74 3.32 -8.85
CA VAL A 95 -15.56 4.75 -9.16
C VAL A 95 -14.09 5.10 -9.49
N ASP A 96 -13.13 4.36 -8.96
CA ASP A 96 -11.69 4.57 -9.21
C ASP A 96 -11.29 4.23 -10.64
N PHE A 97 -12.15 3.55 -11.43
CA PHE A 97 -11.90 3.18 -12.82
C PHE A 97 -12.71 4.00 -13.82
N ARG A 98 -13.67 4.81 -13.36
CA ARG A 98 -14.51 5.63 -14.26
C ARG A 98 -13.75 6.86 -14.74
N PRO A 99 -13.94 7.29 -16.00
CA PRO A 99 -13.36 8.54 -16.48
C PRO A 99 -13.83 9.72 -15.63
N ARG A 100 -12.91 10.63 -15.29
CA ARG A 100 -13.21 11.87 -14.56
C ARG A 100 -12.54 13.06 -15.25
N PRO A 101 -13.29 14.12 -15.60
CA PRO A 101 -12.70 15.31 -16.23
C PRO A 101 -11.51 15.86 -15.45
N GLY A 102 -10.41 16.16 -16.16
CA GLY A 102 -9.20 16.71 -15.54
C GLY A 102 -8.34 15.69 -14.77
N MET A 103 -8.76 14.43 -14.68
CA MET A 103 -7.98 13.34 -14.07
C MET A 103 -7.46 12.36 -15.14
N PRO A 104 -6.32 11.69 -14.88
CA PRO A 104 -5.84 10.61 -15.74
C PRO A 104 -6.75 9.40 -15.65
N ASP A 105 -7.14 8.89 -16.83
CA ASP A 105 -7.98 7.71 -16.96
C ASP A 105 -7.19 6.42 -16.78
N TRP A 106 -7.90 5.35 -16.41
CA TRP A 106 -7.36 4.01 -16.46
C TRP A 106 -7.55 3.42 -17.86
N PRO A 107 -6.53 2.79 -18.46
CA PRO A 107 -6.66 2.06 -19.72
C PRO A 107 -7.26 0.65 -19.53
N ILE A 108 -7.74 0.35 -18.31
CA ILE A 108 -8.38 -0.90 -17.90
C ILE A 108 -9.56 -0.57 -16.97
N THR A 109 -10.47 -1.51 -16.83
CA THR A 109 -11.65 -1.42 -15.96
C THR A 109 -11.53 -2.33 -14.74
N LEU A 110 -12.43 -2.19 -13.78
CA LEU A 110 -12.52 -3.13 -12.64
C LEU A 110 -12.79 -4.57 -13.13
N ALA A 111 -13.54 -4.75 -14.22
CA ALA A 111 -13.82 -6.06 -14.78
C ALA A 111 -12.56 -6.76 -15.29
N ASP A 112 -11.55 -6.00 -15.76
CA ASP A 112 -10.25 -6.55 -16.18
C ASP A 112 -9.40 -7.07 -15.01
N LEU A 113 -9.68 -6.61 -13.78
CA LEU A 113 -8.96 -7.03 -12.56
C LEU A 113 -9.69 -8.10 -11.76
N THR A 114 -11.03 -8.10 -11.83
CA THR A 114 -11.90 -8.97 -11.02
C THR A 114 -11.53 -10.47 -11.10
N PRO A 115 -11.23 -11.06 -12.29
CA PRO A 115 -10.84 -12.46 -12.39
C PRO A 115 -9.59 -12.84 -11.59
N PHE A 116 -8.72 -11.87 -11.30
CA PHE A 116 -7.44 -12.09 -10.63
C PHE A 116 -7.51 -11.86 -9.11
N LEU A 117 -8.57 -11.22 -8.61
CA LEU A 117 -8.77 -10.94 -7.19
C LEU A 117 -8.73 -12.19 -6.30
N PRO A 118 -9.38 -13.33 -6.62
CA PRO A 118 -9.31 -14.53 -5.78
C PRO A 118 -7.86 -15.01 -5.57
N THR A 119 -7.04 -14.97 -6.62
CA THR A 119 -5.62 -15.35 -6.54
C THR A 119 -4.82 -14.33 -5.74
N ALA A 120 -5.06 -13.04 -5.95
CA ALA A 120 -4.40 -11.98 -5.18
C ALA A 120 -4.70 -12.10 -3.68
N CYS A 121 -5.98 -12.30 -3.31
CA CYS A 121 -6.41 -12.48 -1.92
C CYS A 121 -5.78 -13.72 -1.26
N ARG A 122 -5.64 -14.83 -2.00
CA ARG A 122 -4.92 -16.02 -1.53
C ARG A 122 -3.44 -15.73 -1.29
N LEU A 123 -2.77 -15.04 -2.23
CA LEU A 123 -1.34 -14.70 -2.12
C LEU A 123 -1.07 -13.75 -0.94
N VAL A 124 -1.95 -12.79 -0.66
CA VAL A 124 -1.79 -11.91 0.51
C VAL A 124 -2.42 -12.47 1.79
N SER A 125 -2.96 -13.69 1.75
CA SER A 125 -3.59 -14.37 2.90
C SER A 125 -4.69 -13.53 3.54
N CYS A 126 -5.71 -13.11 2.79
CA CYS A 126 -6.85 -12.32 3.32
C CYS A 126 -8.24 -12.96 3.09
N GLY A 127 -8.29 -14.22 2.67
CA GLY A 127 -9.53 -15.00 2.50
C GLY A 127 -10.20 -14.82 1.14
N GLU A 128 -11.48 -15.17 1.04
CA GLU A 128 -12.26 -14.97 -0.20
C GLU A 128 -12.41 -13.48 -0.56
N PRO A 129 -12.55 -13.13 -1.85
CA PRO A 129 -12.69 -11.76 -2.31
C PRO A 129 -14.12 -11.21 -2.07
N VAL A 130 -14.63 -11.34 -0.85
CA VAL A 130 -15.93 -10.80 -0.42
C VAL A 130 -15.69 -9.48 0.31
N PHE A 131 -16.11 -8.38 -0.30
CA PHE A 131 -15.88 -7.00 0.17
C PHE A 131 -17.18 -6.24 0.47
N GLU A 132 -18.32 -6.93 0.52
CA GLU A 132 -19.62 -6.38 0.89
C GLU A 132 -20.40 -7.42 1.70
N ALA A 133 -21.05 -6.98 2.77
CA ALA A 133 -21.96 -7.82 3.54
C ALA A 133 -23.01 -6.97 4.29
N PRO A 134 -24.31 -7.29 4.15
CA PRO A 134 -25.37 -6.56 4.82
C PRO A 134 -25.27 -6.70 6.34
N ILE A 135 -25.87 -5.75 7.05
CA ILE A 135 -26.07 -5.85 8.50
C ILE A 135 -27.49 -6.38 8.74
N PRO A 136 -27.66 -7.59 9.30
CA PRO A 136 -28.99 -8.14 9.57
C PRO A 136 -29.84 -7.19 10.41
N GLY A 137 -31.03 -6.85 9.90
CA GLY A 137 -32.00 -6.01 10.60
C GLY A 137 -31.72 -4.51 10.59
N ILE A 138 -30.66 -4.04 9.91
CA ILE A 138 -30.37 -2.60 9.75
C ILE A 138 -30.39 -2.26 8.26
N ARG A 139 -31.18 -1.24 7.89
CA ARG A 139 -31.22 -0.66 6.55
C ARG A 139 -31.27 0.85 6.67
N ALA A 140 -30.62 1.56 5.76
CA ALA A 140 -30.81 3.00 5.63
C ALA A 140 -32.08 3.30 4.83
N ALA A 141 -32.61 4.51 5.00
CA ALA A 141 -33.75 5.01 4.25
C ALA A 141 -33.42 5.30 2.78
N ASP A 142 -32.15 5.54 2.46
CA ASP A 142 -31.62 5.73 1.12
C ASP A 142 -30.21 5.11 1.00
N ASP A 143 -29.65 5.09 -0.20
CA ASP A 143 -28.35 4.50 -0.53
C ASP A 143 -27.24 5.56 -0.70
N ARG A 144 -27.41 6.80 -0.21
CA ARG A 144 -26.40 7.86 -0.40
C ARG A 144 -25.03 7.48 0.16
N PHE A 145 -25.00 6.69 1.24
CA PHE A 145 -23.80 6.04 1.75
C PHE A 145 -24.02 4.53 1.91
N SER A 146 -23.03 3.74 1.51
CA SER A 146 -22.92 2.34 1.92
C SER A 146 -22.29 2.24 3.30
N PHE A 147 -22.79 1.35 4.13
CA PHE A 147 -22.19 0.90 5.39
C PHE A 147 -22.01 -0.62 5.42
N GLU A 148 -22.19 -1.28 4.27
CA GLU A 148 -22.08 -2.73 4.08
C GLU A 148 -20.72 -3.11 3.47
N THR A 149 -19.96 -2.12 2.98
CA THR A 149 -18.65 -2.35 2.38
C THR A 149 -17.65 -2.79 3.45
N LEU A 150 -16.96 -3.90 3.16
CA LEU A 150 -15.98 -4.55 4.02
C LEU A 150 -14.56 -4.26 3.56
N GLU A 151 -13.67 -4.11 4.52
CA GLU A 151 -12.23 -4.25 4.37
C GLU A 151 -11.77 -5.54 5.06
N ARG A 152 -10.70 -6.14 4.55
CA ARG A 152 -10.17 -7.43 5.02
C ARG A 152 -8.73 -7.27 5.51
N TRP A 153 -8.25 -8.21 6.32
CA TRP A 153 -6.86 -8.20 6.76
C TRP A 153 -6.11 -9.48 6.46
N SER A 154 -4.87 -9.31 6.06
CA SER A 154 -3.90 -10.37 5.98
C SER A 154 -3.64 -10.94 7.37
N GLY A 155 -3.93 -12.23 7.55
CA GLY A 155 -3.58 -12.94 8.78
C GLY A 155 -2.09 -13.21 8.91
N ARG A 156 -1.36 -13.22 7.78
CA ARG A 156 0.11 -13.39 7.71
C ARG A 156 0.72 -12.35 6.77
N PRO A 157 0.86 -11.09 7.23
CA PRO A 157 1.19 -9.95 6.36
C PRO A 157 2.57 -10.02 5.71
N LYS A 158 3.53 -10.74 6.26
CA LYS A 158 4.88 -10.85 5.70
C LYS A 158 4.90 -11.94 4.63
N LEU A 159 4.87 -11.55 3.35
CA LEU A 159 4.68 -12.51 2.24
C LEU A 159 5.80 -13.56 2.17
N GLN A 160 7.04 -13.15 2.45
CA GLN A 160 8.18 -14.04 2.48
C GLN A 160 8.12 -15.07 3.63
N VAL A 161 7.30 -14.80 4.64
CA VAL A 161 7.04 -15.74 5.75
C VAL A 161 5.81 -16.60 5.43
N SER A 162 4.74 -16.02 4.89
CA SER A 162 3.52 -16.77 4.55
C SER A 162 3.76 -17.81 3.45
N HIS A 163 4.70 -17.56 2.54
CA HIS A 163 5.07 -18.44 1.43
C HIS A 163 6.46 -19.09 1.59
N ALA A 164 7.03 -19.07 2.80
CA ALA A 164 8.40 -19.52 3.05
C ALA A 164 8.68 -20.94 2.52
N ALA A 165 7.74 -21.86 2.70
CA ALA A 165 7.87 -23.24 2.23
C ALA A 165 8.06 -23.30 0.70
N THR A 166 7.15 -22.68 -0.07
CA THR A 166 7.22 -22.64 -1.53
C THR A 166 8.46 -21.92 -2.04
N LEU A 167 8.80 -20.76 -1.47
CA LEU A 167 9.97 -19.97 -1.88
C LEU A 167 11.30 -20.73 -1.63
N ALA A 168 11.34 -21.56 -0.60
CA ALA A 168 12.51 -22.40 -0.30
C ALA A 168 12.59 -23.64 -1.21
N SER A 169 11.45 -24.28 -1.52
CA SER A 169 11.42 -25.57 -2.19
C SER A 169 11.29 -25.52 -3.72
N ASP A 170 10.74 -24.46 -4.30
CA ASP A 170 10.54 -24.39 -5.76
C ASP A 170 11.86 -24.04 -6.47
N PRO A 171 12.39 -24.94 -7.32
CA PRO A 171 13.63 -24.70 -8.05
C PRO A 171 13.49 -23.66 -9.17
N GLY A 172 12.26 -23.36 -9.61
CA GLY A 172 11.99 -22.35 -10.63
C GLY A 172 11.91 -20.92 -10.08
N ILE A 173 12.01 -20.72 -8.77
CA ILE A 173 12.15 -19.39 -8.15
C ILE A 173 13.57 -19.27 -7.60
N ASP A 174 14.41 -18.45 -8.24
CA ASP A 174 15.76 -18.13 -7.78
C ASP A 174 15.77 -16.72 -7.18
N ILE A 175 16.07 -16.58 -5.89
CA ILE A 175 16.06 -15.28 -5.18
C ILE A 175 17.49 -14.94 -4.76
N ARG A 176 17.99 -13.79 -5.20
CA ARG A 176 19.33 -13.29 -4.94
C ARG A 176 19.28 -12.03 -4.08
N LEU A 177 19.75 -12.15 -2.85
CA LEU A 177 19.82 -11.06 -1.88
C LEU A 177 21.04 -10.17 -2.13
N HIS A 178 21.06 -8.98 -1.53
CA HIS A 178 22.14 -8.00 -1.66
C HIS A 178 22.56 -7.71 -3.10
N THR A 179 21.60 -7.73 -4.02
CA THR A 179 21.81 -7.59 -5.46
C THR A 179 21.04 -6.38 -5.96
N THR A 180 21.66 -5.20 -5.89
CA THR A 180 21.03 -3.93 -6.29
C THR A 180 21.18 -3.72 -7.78
N VAL A 181 20.06 -3.70 -8.52
CA VAL A 181 20.09 -3.33 -9.95
C VAL A 181 20.28 -1.81 -10.07
N VAL A 182 21.27 -1.40 -10.89
CA VAL A 182 21.64 0.02 -11.09
C VAL A 182 21.51 0.48 -12.53
N ASP A 183 21.44 -0.44 -13.50
CA ASP A 183 21.28 -0.08 -14.91
C ASP A 183 20.65 -1.24 -15.70
N VAL A 184 20.13 -0.91 -16.88
CA VAL A 184 19.60 -1.86 -17.86
C VAL A 184 20.36 -1.69 -19.17
N LEU A 185 20.92 -2.79 -19.67
CA LEU A 185 21.57 -2.84 -20.97
C LEU A 185 20.53 -3.25 -22.01
N PHE A 186 20.52 -2.54 -23.13
CA PHE A 186 19.59 -2.76 -24.22
C PHE A 186 20.33 -3.33 -25.44
N ASP A 187 19.60 -4.02 -26.31
CA ASP A 187 20.05 -4.39 -27.65
C ASP A 187 19.76 -3.28 -28.67
N GLU A 188 20.10 -3.51 -29.94
CA GLU A 188 19.85 -2.56 -31.05
C GLU A 188 18.35 -2.33 -31.31
N GLY A 189 17.49 -3.29 -30.96
CA GLY A 189 16.04 -3.20 -31.08
C GLY A 189 15.36 -2.48 -29.91
N GLY A 190 16.13 -2.04 -28.91
CA GLY A 190 15.61 -1.37 -27.72
C GLY A 190 15.02 -2.31 -26.66
N ALA A 191 15.21 -3.63 -26.78
CA ALA A 191 14.82 -4.59 -25.75
C ALA A 191 15.91 -4.68 -24.67
N ALA A 192 15.50 -4.86 -23.41
CA ALA A 192 16.41 -5.10 -22.30
C ALA A 192 17.07 -6.48 -22.45
N ARG A 193 18.39 -6.52 -22.63
CA ARG A 193 19.16 -7.77 -22.79
C ARG A 193 19.86 -8.23 -21.51
N ALA A 194 20.16 -7.29 -20.61
CA ALA A 194 20.79 -7.58 -19.34
C ALA A 194 20.56 -6.45 -18.33
N VAL A 195 20.80 -6.73 -17.05
CA VAL A 195 20.84 -5.72 -15.98
C VAL A 195 22.22 -5.66 -15.35
N THR A 196 22.65 -4.48 -14.93
CA THR A 196 23.86 -4.31 -14.12
C THR A 196 23.47 -4.33 -12.65
N VAL A 197 24.11 -5.21 -11.88
CA VAL A 197 23.91 -5.34 -10.44
C VAL A 197 25.16 -4.90 -9.68
N VAL A 198 24.95 -4.30 -8.51
CA VAL A 198 26.00 -3.89 -7.56
C VAL A 198 25.68 -4.50 -6.21
N ARG A 199 26.69 -5.15 -5.61
CA ARG A 199 26.60 -5.69 -4.25
C ARG A 199 27.18 -4.72 -3.22
N PRO A 200 26.90 -4.89 -1.92
CA PRO A 200 27.50 -4.08 -0.86
C PRO A 200 29.03 -4.06 -0.85
N SER A 201 29.68 -5.11 -1.37
CA SER A 201 31.14 -5.18 -1.55
C SER A 201 31.68 -4.25 -2.65
N GLY A 202 30.82 -3.59 -3.43
CA GLY A 202 31.19 -2.85 -4.64
C GLY A 202 31.35 -3.72 -5.88
N GLU A 203 31.21 -5.05 -5.75
CA GLU A 203 31.22 -5.99 -6.87
C GLU A 203 30.11 -5.63 -7.87
N ARG A 204 30.49 -5.45 -9.15
CA ARG A 204 29.58 -5.18 -10.25
C ARG A 204 29.51 -6.39 -11.17
N MET A 205 28.30 -6.77 -11.58
CA MET A 205 28.07 -7.89 -12.50
C MET A 205 26.98 -7.54 -13.51
N THR A 206 27.08 -8.13 -14.71
CA THR A 206 26.02 -8.08 -15.71
C THR A 206 25.25 -9.40 -15.69
N VAL A 207 23.93 -9.32 -15.59
CA VAL A 207 23.03 -10.48 -15.52
C VAL A 207 22.13 -10.47 -16.77
N PRO A 208 22.25 -11.44 -17.70
CA PRO A 208 21.37 -11.54 -18.85
C PRO A 208 19.90 -11.70 -18.45
N VAL A 209 19.00 -11.08 -19.21
CA VAL A 209 17.55 -11.17 -18.98
C VAL A 209 16.81 -11.41 -20.29
N THR A 210 15.73 -12.18 -20.22
CA THR A 210 14.81 -12.43 -21.35
C THR A 210 13.61 -11.49 -21.29
N ARG A 211 13.00 -11.40 -20.11
CA ARG A 211 11.98 -10.40 -19.76
C ARG A 211 12.33 -9.79 -18.42
N LEU A 212 12.11 -8.49 -18.29
CA LEU A 212 12.43 -7.73 -17.10
C LEU A 212 11.16 -7.18 -16.47
N VAL A 213 10.99 -7.33 -15.16
CA VAL A 213 9.90 -6.71 -14.41
C VAL A 213 10.46 -5.88 -13.27
N VAL A 214 10.15 -4.59 -13.25
CA VAL A 214 10.51 -3.69 -12.14
C VAL A 214 9.39 -3.71 -11.10
N ALA A 215 9.68 -4.23 -9.91
CA ALA A 215 8.75 -4.40 -8.80
C ALA A 215 9.34 -3.87 -7.47
N ALA A 216 10.09 -2.76 -7.54
CA ALA A 216 10.88 -2.23 -6.44
C ALA A 216 10.10 -1.32 -5.47
N GLY A 217 8.76 -1.30 -5.52
CA GLY A 217 7.93 -0.30 -4.81
C GLY A 217 7.75 0.98 -5.63
N GLY A 218 7.03 1.98 -5.11
CA GLY A 218 6.65 3.16 -5.90
C GLY A 218 7.86 4.02 -6.28
N LEU A 219 8.60 4.51 -5.28
CA LEU A 219 9.69 5.46 -5.49
C LEU A 219 10.95 4.83 -6.09
N GLU A 220 11.38 3.64 -5.64
CA GLU A 220 12.58 2.99 -6.21
C GLU A 220 12.38 2.50 -7.65
N THR A 221 11.15 2.08 -8.00
CA THR A 221 10.81 1.83 -9.41
C THR A 221 10.99 3.11 -10.22
N THR A 222 10.44 4.22 -9.72
CA THR A 222 10.54 5.53 -10.38
C THR A 222 12.00 5.97 -10.50
N ARG A 223 12.81 5.78 -9.46
CA ARG A 223 14.24 6.10 -9.43
C ARG A 223 15.01 5.36 -10.51
N LEU A 224 14.81 4.05 -10.61
CA LEU A 224 15.46 3.25 -11.66
C LEU A 224 15.03 3.73 -13.05
N LEU A 225 13.73 3.91 -13.29
CA LEU A 225 13.23 4.39 -14.59
C LEU A 225 13.74 5.78 -14.95
N LEU A 226 13.81 6.71 -13.99
CA LEU A 226 14.39 8.04 -14.21
C LEU A 226 15.89 7.95 -14.55
N SER A 227 16.61 7.04 -13.89
CA SER A 227 18.03 6.80 -14.19
C SER A 227 18.22 6.27 -15.62
N LEU A 228 17.34 5.37 -16.07
CA LEU A 228 17.31 4.90 -17.46
C LEU A 228 16.96 6.02 -18.44
N GLN A 229 15.99 6.88 -18.11
CA GLN A 229 15.63 8.03 -18.95
C GLN A 229 16.77 9.04 -19.04
N ARG A 230 17.55 9.26 -17.98
CA ARG A 230 18.73 10.14 -18.01
C ARG A 230 19.76 9.68 -19.04
N SER A 231 19.98 8.37 -19.18
CA SER A 231 20.88 7.81 -20.20
C SER A 231 20.23 7.66 -21.57
N ARG A 232 18.90 7.56 -21.64
CA ARG A 232 18.10 7.46 -22.87
C ARG A 232 16.90 8.43 -22.82
N PRO A 233 17.10 9.71 -23.16
CA PRO A 233 16.11 10.77 -22.93
C PRO A 233 14.77 10.59 -23.64
N HIS A 234 14.67 9.73 -24.65
CA HIS A 234 13.43 9.46 -25.39
C HIS A 234 12.51 8.42 -24.71
N LEU A 235 13.02 7.65 -23.74
CA LEU A 235 12.21 6.64 -23.06
C LEU A 235 11.08 7.28 -22.25
N PHE A 236 9.99 6.53 -22.08
CA PHE A 236 8.90 6.88 -21.15
C PHE A 236 8.23 8.23 -21.44
N GLY A 237 8.03 8.54 -22.73
CA GLY A 237 7.40 9.79 -23.18
C GLY A 237 8.33 11.01 -23.22
N GLY A 238 9.64 10.80 -23.05
CA GLY A 238 10.63 11.87 -23.11
C GLY A 238 10.85 12.59 -21.77
N SER A 239 11.84 13.48 -21.71
CA SER A 239 12.19 14.27 -20.51
C SER A 239 11.05 15.15 -19.99
N ASP A 240 10.15 15.59 -20.88
CA ASP A 240 8.96 16.37 -20.52
C ASP A 240 7.73 15.49 -20.27
N GLY A 241 7.89 14.17 -20.45
CA GLY A 241 6.84 13.16 -20.34
C GLY A 241 6.31 12.93 -18.92
N PRO A 242 5.51 11.87 -18.74
CA PRO A 242 4.76 11.59 -17.51
C PRO A 242 5.62 11.04 -16.36
N LEU A 243 6.81 10.51 -16.64
CA LEU A 243 7.64 9.86 -15.62
C LEU A 243 8.02 10.82 -14.48
N GLY A 244 7.83 10.35 -13.25
CA GLY A 244 8.09 11.09 -12.01
C GLY A 244 7.01 12.10 -11.64
N ARG A 245 6.03 12.41 -12.49
CA ARG A 245 4.97 13.38 -12.22
C ARG A 245 3.77 12.74 -11.52
N ASN A 246 2.85 13.57 -11.03
CA ASN A 246 1.58 13.13 -10.46
C ASN A 246 1.77 12.20 -9.25
N TYR A 247 2.77 12.51 -8.42
CA TYR A 247 3.05 11.75 -7.22
C TYR A 247 1.92 11.92 -6.21
N MET A 248 1.25 10.83 -5.88
CA MET A 248 0.14 10.78 -4.94
C MET A 248 0.47 9.86 -3.76
N GLY A 249 -0.07 10.20 -2.61
CA GLY A 249 -0.35 9.31 -1.51
C GLY A 249 -1.85 9.26 -1.26
N HIS A 250 -2.24 9.58 -0.03
CA HIS A 250 -3.65 9.71 0.34
C HIS A 250 -3.82 10.80 1.41
N VAL A 251 -5.02 11.36 1.48
CA VAL A 251 -5.43 12.17 2.63
C VAL A 251 -5.97 11.23 3.71
N ILE A 252 -5.24 11.09 4.82
CA ILE A 252 -5.63 10.24 5.95
C ILE A 252 -5.70 11.11 7.19
N GLY A 253 -6.71 10.90 8.02
CA GLY A 253 -6.78 11.62 9.28
C GLY A 253 -8.02 11.33 10.10
N GLU A 254 -8.20 12.17 11.12
CA GLU A 254 -9.36 12.16 12.01
C GLU A 254 -9.65 13.59 12.49
N ILE A 255 -10.74 14.18 11.98
CA ILE A 255 -11.15 15.55 12.32
C ILE A 255 -12.50 15.61 13.08
N ALA A 256 -13.17 14.47 13.22
CA ALA A 256 -14.48 14.35 13.85
C ALA A 256 -14.58 13.08 14.68
N ASP A 257 -15.60 13.03 15.54
CA ASP A 257 -16.06 11.83 16.23
C ASP A 257 -17.43 11.43 15.68
N ILE A 258 -17.71 10.13 15.70
CA ILE A 258 -19.01 9.55 15.33
C ILE A 258 -19.69 8.95 16.57
N THR A 259 -20.99 9.19 16.71
CA THR A 259 -21.85 8.49 17.68
C THR A 259 -22.84 7.60 16.92
N LEU A 260 -22.82 6.29 17.17
CA LEU A 260 -23.72 5.32 16.53
C LEU A 260 -25.04 5.19 17.31
N ALA A 261 -26.16 5.11 16.59
CA ALA A 261 -27.49 5.20 17.19
C ALA A 261 -27.94 3.92 17.94
N SER A 262 -27.40 2.76 17.59
CA SER A 262 -27.81 1.47 18.16
C SER A 262 -26.63 0.57 18.52
N ASP A 263 -26.84 -0.35 19.46
CA ASP A 263 -25.84 -1.34 19.88
C ASP A 263 -25.51 -2.34 18.76
N ALA A 264 -26.48 -2.61 17.88
CA ALA A 264 -26.30 -3.48 16.74
C ALA A 264 -25.38 -2.83 15.69
N LEU A 265 -25.57 -1.54 15.40
CA LEU A 265 -24.68 -0.78 14.51
C LEU A 265 -23.28 -0.66 15.12
N ASP A 266 -23.21 -0.34 16.42
CA ASP A 266 -21.96 -0.33 17.18
C ASP A 266 -21.22 -1.66 17.11
N ALA A 267 -21.90 -2.81 17.26
CA ALA A 267 -21.27 -4.11 17.11
C ALA A 267 -20.80 -4.39 15.67
N ALA A 268 -21.55 -3.97 14.66
CA ALA A 268 -21.28 -4.28 13.25
C ALA A 268 -20.06 -3.57 12.65
N PHE A 269 -19.63 -2.45 13.25
CA PHE A 269 -18.43 -1.71 12.86
C PHE A 269 -17.14 -2.19 13.57
N MET A 270 -17.26 -3.20 14.43
CA MET A 270 -16.12 -3.84 15.07
C MET A 270 -15.38 -4.77 14.10
N PHE A 271 -14.19 -5.23 14.49
CA PHE A 271 -13.57 -6.36 13.82
C PHE A 271 -14.41 -7.62 14.05
N GLU A 272 -14.91 -8.19 12.97
CA GLU A 272 -15.55 -9.50 12.94
C GLU A 272 -14.65 -10.51 12.24
N ARG A 273 -14.89 -11.80 12.45
CA ARG A 273 -14.27 -12.86 11.66
C ARG A 273 -15.28 -13.39 10.68
N ASP A 274 -14.87 -13.52 9.43
CA ASP A 274 -15.67 -14.23 8.42
C ASP A 274 -15.72 -15.74 8.73
N PRO A 275 -16.52 -16.53 7.98
CA PRO A 275 -16.62 -17.98 8.20
C PRO A 275 -15.29 -18.74 8.07
N GLN A 276 -14.30 -18.18 7.38
CA GLN A 276 -12.96 -18.75 7.21
C GLN A 276 -11.98 -18.28 8.31
N GLY A 277 -12.40 -17.42 9.23
CA GLY A 277 -11.59 -16.91 10.33
C GLY A 277 -10.73 -15.70 9.99
N TRP A 278 -10.94 -15.03 8.85
CA TRP A 278 -10.27 -13.78 8.48
C TRP A 278 -10.96 -12.58 9.09
N TYR A 279 -10.19 -11.60 9.54
CA TYR A 279 -10.78 -10.38 10.07
C TYR A 279 -11.31 -9.49 8.96
N VAL A 280 -12.52 -8.98 9.17
CA VAL A 280 -13.15 -7.95 8.34
C VAL A 280 -13.71 -6.84 9.21
N ARG A 281 -13.95 -5.68 8.60
CA ARG A 281 -14.56 -4.52 9.25
C ARG A 281 -15.36 -3.72 8.22
N ARG A 282 -16.47 -3.13 8.66
CA ARG A 282 -17.30 -2.25 7.85
C ARG A 282 -16.76 -0.82 7.80
N ARG A 283 -17.06 -0.14 6.71
CA ARG A 283 -16.74 1.27 6.46
C ARG A 283 -17.94 1.97 5.84
N PHE A 284 -18.06 3.27 6.11
CA PHE A 284 -18.97 4.16 5.40
C PHE A 284 -18.30 4.62 4.11
N VAL A 285 -19.00 4.54 2.99
CA VAL A 285 -18.49 4.94 1.67
C VAL A 285 -19.59 5.72 0.95
N PRO A 286 -19.33 6.94 0.44
CA PRO A 286 -20.26 7.65 -0.42
C PRO A 286 -20.63 6.81 -1.63
N SER A 287 -21.92 6.75 -1.97
CA SER A 287 -22.35 6.08 -3.20
C SER A 287 -21.75 6.74 -4.45
N PRO A 288 -21.61 5.98 -5.54
CA PRO A 288 -21.32 6.51 -6.87
C PRO A 288 -22.10 7.79 -7.22
N ALA A 289 -23.43 7.75 -7.07
CA ALA A 289 -24.30 8.87 -7.41
C ALA A 289 -24.02 10.10 -6.54
N LEU A 290 -23.75 9.90 -5.25
CA LEU A 290 -23.38 10.99 -4.35
C LEU A 290 -22.05 11.63 -4.72
N GLN A 291 -21.07 10.81 -5.12
CA GLN A 291 -19.76 11.31 -5.57
C GLN A 291 -19.90 12.12 -6.85
N ASP A 292 -20.70 11.66 -7.81
CA ASP A 292 -20.94 12.36 -9.06
C ASP A 292 -21.74 13.68 -8.85
N GLU A 293 -22.74 13.68 -7.96
CA GLU A 293 -23.57 14.86 -7.65
C GLU A 293 -22.76 16.01 -7.02
N HIS A 294 -21.74 15.68 -6.21
CA HIS A 294 -20.96 16.66 -5.43
C HIS A 294 -19.50 16.79 -5.88
N ASP A 295 -19.13 16.16 -7.00
CA ASP A 295 -17.75 16.10 -7.52
C ASP A 295 -16.74 15.67 -6.44
N LEU A 296 -17.08 14.60 -5.71
CA LEU A 296 -16.24 14.12 -4.60
C LEU A 296 -15.09 13.26 -5.11
N LEU A 297 -13.93 13.43 -4.46
CA LEU A 297 -12.88 12.42 -4.48
C LEU A 297 -13.36 11.15 -3.75
N ASN A 298 -12.84 10.00 -4.15
CA ASN A 298 -13.21 8.76 -3.47
C ASN A 298 -12.70 8.79 -2.02
N VAL A 299 -13.54 8.41 -1.07
CA VAL A 299 -13.24 8.48 0.37
C VAL A 299 -14.02 7.43 1.15
N ALA A 300 -13.44 6.92 2.23
CA ALA A 300 -14.13 6.04 3.16
C ALA A 300 -13.89 6.46 4.61
N PHE A 301 -14.86 6.14 5.48
CA PHE A 301 -14.85 6.47 6.89
C PHE A 301 -15.07 5.24 7.76
N TRP A 302 -14.43 5.16 8.92
CA TRP A 302 -14.72 4.11 9.90
C TRP A 302 -14.47 4.60 11.33
N PRO A 303 -15.23 4.09 12.32
CA PRO A 303 -14.93 4.32 13.72
C PRO A 303 -13.54 3.78 14.09
N VAL A 304 -12.84 4.51 14.94
CA VAL A 304 -11.59 4.09 15.59
C VAL A 304 -11.70 4.26 17.11
N ILE A 305 -10.87 3.53 17.83
CA ILE A 305 -10.81 3.66 19.30
C ILE A 305 -10.54 5.11 19.71
N PRO A 306 -10.98 5.51 20.92
CA PRO A 306 -10.55 6.78 21.52
C PRO A 306 -9.02 6.92 21.47
N ARG A 307 -8.54 8.15 21.33
CA ARG A 307 -7.10 8.44 21.32
C ARG A 307 -6.45 7.81 22.55
N MET A 308 -5.57 6.83 22.32
CA MET A 308 -4.95 6.06 23.42
C MET A 308 -4.21 6.95 24.42
N ALA A 309 -3.69 8.09 23.98
CA ALA A 309 -2.97 9.04 24.82
C ALA A 309 -3.88 9.92 25.70
N ASP A 310 -5.19 9.93 25.47
CA ASP A 310 -6.14 10.68 26.29
C ASP A 310 -6.74 9.76 27.37
N ALA A 311 -6.19 9.82 28.58
CA ALA A 311 -6.68 9.03 29.73
C ALA A 311 -8.16 9.30 30.10
N GLY A 312 -8.81 10.32 29.52
CA GLY A 312 -10.25 10.59 29.64
C GLY A 312 -11.14 9.44 29.16
N HIS A 313 -10.61 8.52 28.33
CA HIS A 313 -11.33 7.31 27.89
C HIS A 313 -11.66 6.34 29.06
N ARG A 314 -10.98 6.45 30.22
CA ARG A 314 -11.26 5.69 31.47
C ARG A 314 -11.35 4.16 31.33
N ASP A 315 -10.64 3.59 30.35
CA ASP A 315 -10.63 2.16 30.05
C ASP A 315 -9.28 1.53 30.45
N ALA A 316 -9.33 0.43 31.21
CA ALA A 316 -8.12 -0.16 31.76
C ALA A 316 -7.24 -0.84 30.68
N LEU A 317 -7.84 -1.41 29.63
CA LEU A 317 -7.11 -2.08 28.55
C LEU A 317 -6.44 -1.07 27.62
N LEU A 318 -7.14 0.00 27.22
CA LEU A 318 -6.57 1.07 26.41
C LEU A 318 -5.42 1.77 27.15
N SER A 319 -5.57 2.02 28.46
CA SER A 319 -4.48 2.61 29.26
C SER A 319 -3.30 1.65 29.44
N LEU A 320 -3.54 0.34 29.58
CA LEU A 320 -2.47 -0.66 29.61
C LEU A 320 -1.71 -0.72 28.28
N ALA A 321 -2.45 -0.75 27.15
CA ALA A 321 -1.88 -0.74 25.81
C ALA A 321 -1.06 0.53 25.55
N PHE A 322 -1.57 1.70 25.95
CA PHE A 322 -0.86 2.97 25.85
C PHE A 322 0.45 2.98 26.63
N LEU A 323 0.44 2.53 27.90
CA LEU A 323 1.63 2.45 28.73
C LEU A 323 2.67 1.48 28.15
N ALA A 324 2.24 0.34 27.62
CA ALA A 324 3.12 -0.63 26.96
C ALA A 324 3.77 -0.06 25.69
N LEU A 325 3.00 0.66 24.86
CA LEU A 325 3.51 1.30 23.63
C LEU A 325 4.41 2.52 23.92
N SER A 326 4.21 3.17 25.06
CA SER A 326 5.02 4.30 25.54
C SER A 326 6.40 3.87 26.06
N PHE A 327 6.55 2.61 26.49
CA PHE A 327 7.83 2.04 26.90
C PHE A 327 8.58 1.52 25.67
N GLU A 328 9.64 2.22 25.27
CA GLU A 328 10.28 2.05 23.96
C GLU A 328 10.69 0.62 23.60
N PRO A 329 11.33 -0.18 24.48
CA PRO A 329 11.68 -1.57 24.16
C PRO A 329 10.46 -2.43 23.82
N VAL A 330 9.37 -2.28 24.57
CA VAL A 330 8.12 -3.01 24.35
C VAL A 330 7.38 -2.47 23.14
N GLY A 331 7.26 -1.15 23.01
CA GLY A 331 6.59 -0.51 21.89
C GLY A 331 7.19 -0.88 20.53
N ARG A 332 8.53 -0.93 20.41
CA ARG A 332 9.23 -1.35 19.18
C ARG A 332 9.04 -2.83 18.85
N ALA A 333 8.87 -3.68 19.87
CA ALA A 333 8.56 -5.09 19.68
C ALA A 333 7.10 -5.31 19.22
N LEU A 334 6.17 -4.46 19.68
CA LEU A 334 4.74 -4.65 19.42
C LEU A 334 4.26 -4.04 18.09
N LEU A 335 4.78 -2.86 17.71
CA LEU A 335 4.36 -2.12 16.52
C LEU A 335 5.55 -1.55 15.73
N PRO A 336 5.50 -1.57 14.38
CA PRO A 336 6.44 -0.80 13.56
C PRO A 336 6.46 0.68 13.96
N GLN A 337 7.65 1.31 13.88
CA GLN A 337 7.84 2.69 14.34
C GLN A 337 6.87 3.67 13.69
N ALA A 338 6.62 3.56 12.38
CA ALA A 338 5.65 4.35 11.61
C ALA A 338 4.26 4.37 12.24
N LEU A 339 3.79 3.22 12.74
CA LEU A 339 2.49 3.09 13.38
C LEU A 339 2.54 3.52 14.85
N ARG A 340 3.66 3.26 15.55
CA ARG A 340 3.81 3.59 16.97
C ARG A 340 3.77 5.10 17.21
N VAL A 341 4.47 5.89 16.39
CA VAL A 341 4.54 7.36 16.55
C VAL A 341 3.18 8.04 16.37
N ARG A 342 2.24 7.42 15.64
CA ARG A 342 0.86 7.92 15.51
C ARG A 342 0.04 7.81 16.80
N HIS A 343 0.40 6.90 17.71
CA HIS A 343 -0.37 6.63 18.93
C HIS A 343 0.22 7.32 20.17
N ILE A 344 1.51 7.67 20.15
CA ILE A 344 2.25 8.13 21.33
C ILE A 344 2.77 9.56 21.11
N PRO A 345 2.16 10.59 21.72
CA PRO A 345 2.64 11.97 21.61
C PRO A 345 3.96 12.17 22.36
N LYS A 346 4.65 13.29 22.05
CA LYS A 346 5.95 13.64 22.65
C LYS A 346 5.88 13.87 24.17
N ALA A 347 4.74 14.37 24.67
CA ALA A 347 4.47 14.58 26.09
C ALA A 347 3.32 13.68 26.56
N VAL A 348 3.48 13.00 27.70
CA VAL A 348 2.55 11.96 28.15
C VAL A 348 2.29 12.03 29.66
N GLU A 349 1.02 12.17 30.03
CA GLU A 349 0.52 12.08 31.41
C GLU A 349 0.29 10.62 31.85
N ARG A 350 1.35 9.94 32.31
CA ARG A 350 1.29 8.50 32.66
C ARG A 350 0.46 8.19 33.91
N SER A 351 0.36 9.14 34.83
CA SER A 351 -0.32 8.96 36.13
C SER A 351 -1.82 8.66 35.96
N ALA A 352 -2.48 9.33 35.03
CA ALA A 352 -3.90 9.14 34.73
C ALA A 352 -4.17 7.75 34.13
N HIS A 353 -3.30 7.27 33.24
CA HIS A 353 -3.38 5.92 32.70
C HIS A 353 -3.16 4.84 33.76
N LEU A 354 -2.21 5.04 34.68
CA LEU A 354 -2.01 4.11 35.81
C LEU A 354 -3.28 4.00 36.67
N ARG A 355 -3.96 5.12 36.96
CA ARG A 355 -5.24 5.09 37.69
C ARG A 355 -6.31 4.29 36.95
N ASN A 356 -6.41 4.43 35.64
CA ASN A 356 -7.36 3.65 34.83
C ASN A 356 -7.05 2.15 34.89
N VAL A 357 -5.77 1.77 34.80
CA VAL A 357 -5.34 0.37 34.94
C VAL A 357 -5.66 -0.16 36.33
N CYS A 358 -5.35 0.57 37.40
CA CYS A 358 -5.63 0.15 38.78
C CYS A 358 -7.11 -0.08 39.07
N ARG A 359 -8.02 0.64 38.40
CA ARG A 359 -9.48 0.46 38.56
C ARG A 359 -9.97 -0.92 38.10
N ASN A 360 -9.28 -1.59 37.18
CA ASN A 360 -9.63 -2.94 36.73
C ASN A 360 -8.39 -3.70 36.22
N LEU A 361 -7.38 -3.83 37.07
CA LEU A 361 -6.12 -4.48 36.69
C LEU A 361 -6.31 -5.95 36.27
N PRO A 362 -7.07 -6.80 37.00
CA PRO A 362 -7.27 -8.19 36.59
C PRO A 362 -7.93 -8.30 35.21
N GLY A 363 -8.97 -7.50 34.96
CA GLY A 363 -9.65 -7.46 33.66
C GLY A 363 -8.73 -6.98 32.54
N ALA A 364 -7.92 -5.95 32.78
CA ALA A 364 -6.95 -5.45 31.83
C ALA A 364 -5.88 -6.48 31.48
N LEU A 365 -5.36 -7.24 32.46
CA LEU A 365 -4.36 -8.28 32.22
C LEU A 365 -4.95 -9.45 31.42
N VAL A 366 -6.16 -9.92 31.76
CA VAL A 366 -6.83 -11.00 31.01
C VAL A 366 -7.13 -10.56 29.58
N ALA A 367 -7.68 -9.36 29.39
CA ALA A 367 -7.95 -8.82 28.06
C ALA A 367 -6.66 -8.59 27.26
N GLY A 368 -5.62 -8.07 27.91
CA GLY A 368 -4.29 -7.89 27.32
C GLY A 368 -3.66 -9.22 26.88
N ALA A 369 -3.73 -10.26 27.71
CA ALA A 369 -3.26 -11.60 27.36
C ALA A 369 -4.04 -12.20 26.17
N ARG A 370 -5.36 -12.00 26.13
CA ARG A 370 -6.20 -12.41 24.99
C ARG A 370 -5.79 -11.68 23.72
N VAL A 371 -5.61 -10.36 23.76
CA VAL A 371 -5.16 -9.56 22.62
C VAL A 371 -3.77 -10.00 22.17
N ALA A 372 -2.84 -10.26 23.11
CA ALA A 372 -1.51 -10.77 22.79
C ALA A 372 -1.57 -12.12 22.09
N TRP A 373 -2.37 -13.07 22.59
CA TRP A 373 -2.59 -14.35 21.91
C TRP A 373 -3.19 -14.16 20.51
N GLN A 374 -4.24 -13.34 20.37
CA GLN A 374 -4.87 -13.07 19.07
C GLN A 374 -3.92 -12.36 18.09
N ARG A 375 -2.95 -11.59 18.58
CA ARG A 375 -2.00 -10.82 17.76
C ARG A 375 -0.75 -11.64 17.37
N TYR A 376 -0.27 -12.52 18.24
CA TYR A 376 1.02 -13.20 18.07
C TYR A 376 0.95 -14.73 18.03
N GLY A 377 -0.10 -15.33 18.58
CA GLY A 377 -0.26 -16.80 18.66
C GLY A 377 -1.37 -17.37 17.79
N ALA A 378 -2.41 -16.60 17.47
CA ALA A 378 -3.53 -17.07 16.68
C ALA A 378 -3.15 -17.23 15.18
N PRO A 379 -3.79 -18.18 14.46
CA PRO A 379 -3.54 -18.38 13.02
C PRO A 379 -3.78 -17.12 12.18
N THR A 380 -4.83 -16.37 12.52
CA THR A 380 -5.15 -15.06 11.95
C THR A 380 -4.79 -13.99 12.96
N ARG A 381 -3.81 -13.15 12.61
CA ARG A 381 -3.39 -12.00 13.41
C ARG A 381 -4.52 -10.98 13.57
N LEU A 382 -4.87 -10.65 14.81
CA LEU A 382 -5.76 -9.51 15.13
C LEU A 382 -5.19 -8.22 14.53
N PRO A 383 -5.90 -7.44 13.70
CA PRO A 383 -5.32 -6.29 12.99
C PRO A 383 -5.04 -5.05 13.84
N GLY A 384 -5.89 -4.80 14.82
CA GLY A 384 -5.80 -3.64 15.70
C GLY A 384 -6.64 -3.88 16.95
N LEU A 385 -6.35 -3.10 17.99
CA LEU A 385 -7.18 -3.09 19.19
C LEU A 385 -8.47 -2.31 18.89
N PHE A 386 -9.61 -2.89 19.22
CA PHE A 386 -10.88 -2.18 19.25
C PHE A 386 -11.56 -2.39 20.60
N VAL A 387 -12.06 -1.31 21.20
CA VAL A 387 -12.78 -1.33 22.48
C VAL A 387 -14.10 -0.58 22.31
N ARG A 388 -15.21 -1.27 22.59
CA ARG A 388 -16.54 -0.67 22.61
C ARG A 388 -16.74 0.15 23.87
N ASN A 389 -17.53 1.21 23.80
CA ASN A 389 -17.91 2.00 24.96
C ASN A 389 -19.42 2.26 25.01
N SER A 390 -19.96 2.48 26.21
CA SER A 390 -21.39 2.69 26.43
C SER A 390 -21.95 3.94 25.74
N GLY A 391 -21.10 4.93 25.44
CA GLY A 391 -21.49 6.11 24.69
C GLY A 391 -21.58 5.89 23.17
N ARG A 392 -21.10 4.73 22.67
CA ARG A 392 -20.99 4.39 21.24
C ARG A 392 -20.35 5.52 20.41
N ARG A 393 -19.45 6.27 21.06
CA ARG A 393 -18.77 7.43 20.50
C ARG A 393 -17.31 7.09 20.24
N TYR A 394 -16.85 7.36 19.03
CA TYR A 394 -15.55 6.95 18.51
C TYR A 394 -14.93 8.06 17.70
N GLY A 395 -13.60 8.08 17.58
CA GLY A 395 -12.98 8.89 16.54
C GLY A 395 -13.45 8.39 15.17
N LEU A 396 -13.64 9.31 14.21
CA LEU A 396 -13.93 8.95 12.83
C LEU A 396 -12.65 9.11 12.01
N SER A 397 -12.09 7.99 11.59
CA SER A 397 -10.96 7.99 10.65
C SER A 397 -11.49 8.04 9.23
N TYR A 398 -10.81 8.81 8.39
CA TYR A 398 -11.02 8.82 6.95
C TYR A 398 -9.76 8.43 6.19
N HIS A 399 -9.96 7.90 5.00
CA HIS A 399 -8.92 7.70 4.00
C HIS A 399 -9.50 8.11 2.66
N SER A 400 -8.86 9.07 2.02
CA SER A 400 -9.33 9.70 0.79
C SER A 400 -8.28 9.60 -0.29
N GLU A 401 -8.76 9.49 -1.52
CA GLU A 401 -8.00 9.79 -2.72
C GLU A 401 -7.37 11.18 -2.64
N GLN A 402 -6.21 11.32 -3.27
CA GLN A 402 -5.54 12.59 -3.53
C GLN A 402 -5.55 12.83 -5.03
N SER A 403 -5.74 14.08 -5.43
CA SER A 403 -5.74 14.43 -6.85
C SER A 403 -4.32 14.31 -7.46
N PRO A 404 -4.18 13.83 -8.70
CA PRO A 404 -2.90 13.65 -9.36
C PRO A 404 -2.34 14.97 -9.90
N TRP A 405 -1.85 15.85 -9.03
CA TRP A 405 -1.25 17.12 -9.40
C TRP A 405 0.09 16.94 -10.13
N SER A 406 0.24 17.51 -11.32
CA SER A 406 1.42 17.33 -12.17
C SER A 406 2.72 17.88 -11.56
N GLU A 407 2.58 18.88 -10.71
CA GLU A 407 3.62 19.55 -9.96
C GLU A 407 4.09 18.77 -8.73
N SER A 408 3.26 17.86 -8.21
CA SER A 408 3.70 16.86 -7.23
C SER A 408 4.54 15.83 -7.98
N ARG A 409 5.86 15.84 -7.78
CA ARG A 409 6.76 15.06 -8.61
C ARG A 409 8.07 14.65 -7.92
N VAL A 410 8.64 13.61 -8.49
CA VAL A 410 9.91 13.01 -8.11
C VAL A 410 10.92 13.23 -9.24
N ARG A 411 12.14 13.59 -8.89
CA ARG A 411 13.26 13.82 -9.81
C ARG A 411 14.50 13.09 -9.30
N LEU A 412 15.53 13.01 -10.14
CA LEU A 412 16.87 12.64 -9.68
C LEU A 412 17.58 13.86 -9.11
N ASP A 413 18.33 13.63 -8.05
CA ASP A 413 19.33 14.55 -7.51
C ASP A 413 20.66 14.41 -8.29
N ASP A 414 21.55 15.37 -8.14
CA ASP A 414 22.94 15.29 -8.61
C ASP A 414 23.79 14.38 -7.71
N GLN A 415 23.40 14.23 -6.44
CA GLN A 415 24.05 13.30 -5.52
C GLN A 415 23.72 11.84 -5.84
N THR A 416 24.70 10.95 -5.70
CA THR A 416 24.55 9.50 -5.90
C THR A 416 24.66 8.74 -4.58
N ASP A 417 24.04 7.57 -4.53
CA ASP A 417 24.21 6.61 -3.43
C ASP A 417 25.52 5.80 -3.58
N ALA A 418 25.80 4.93 -2.61
CA ALA A 418 27.01 4.10 -2.60
C ALA A 418 27.12 3.11 -3.78
N THR A 419 26.05 2.89 -4.55
CA THR A 419 26.05 2.04 -5.75
C THR A 419 26.25 2.85 -7.04
N GLY A 420 26.27 4.18 -6.94
CA GLY A 420 26.40 5.12 -8.04
C GLY A 420 25.07 5.51 -8.69
N LEU A 421 23.93 5.06 -8.16
CA LEU A 421 22.62 5.53 -8.63
C LEU A 421 22.32 6.91 -8.05
N PRO A 422 21.77 7.85 -8.84
CA PRO A 422 21.30 9.12 -8.32
C PRO A 422 20.24 8.93 -7.21
N ARG A 423 20.30 9.78 -6.19
CA ARG A 423 19.26 9.87 -5.15
C ARG A 423 18.01 10.51 -5.72
N LEU A 424 16.89 10.37 -5.02
CA LEU A 424 15.66 11.06 -5.37
C LEU A 424 15.61 12.44 -4.73
N HIS A 425 15.07 13.40 -5.47
CA HIS A 425 14.51 14.63 -4.94
C HIS A 425 12.97 14.55 -5.02
N ILE A 426 12.29 14.66 -3.89
CA ILE A 426 10.84 14.47 -3.75
C ILE A 426 10.17 15.81 -3.44
N ASP A 427 9.44 16.34 -4.40
CA ASP A 427 8.56 17.51 -4.28
C ASP A 427 7.11 17.00 -4.19
N TYR A 428 6.73 16.51 -3.01
CA TYR A 428 5.39 16.00 -2.75
C TYR A 428 4.46 17.13 -2.34
N ARG A 429 3.43 17.39 -3.15
CA ARG A 429 2.53 18.54 -2.95
C ARG A 429 1.14 18.10 -2.53
N VAL A 430 0.62 18.82 -1.54
CA VAL A 430 -0.73 18.68 -1.02
C VAL A 430 -1.53 19.93 -1.36
N HIS A 431 -2.80 19.78 -1.73
CA HIS A 431 -3.63 20.90 -2.18
C HIS A 431 -4.89 21.06 -1.33
N GLU A 432 -5.28 22.32 -1.11
CA GLU A 432 -6.43 22.65 -0.27
C GLU A 432 -7.76 22.14 -0.86
N SER A 433 -7.86 22.00 -2.18
CA SER A 433 -9.03 21.41 -2.85
C SER A 433 -9.33 20.00 -2.35
N ASP A 434 -8.30 19.17 -2.16
CA ASP A 434 -8.47 17.79 -1.68
C ASP A 434 -8.93 17.80 -0.22
N ALA A 435 -8.43 18.75 0.59
CA ALA A 435 -8.91 18.94 1.96
C ALA A 435 -10.37 19.40 2.02
N ARG A 436 -10.77 20.32 1.13
CA ARG A 436 -12.17 20.77 1.00
C ARG A 436 -13.09 19.62 0.58
N ALA A 437 -12.66 18.76 -0.34
CA ALA A 437 -13.41 17.57 -0.73
C ALA A 437 -13.63 16.61 0.45
N VAL A 438 -12.60 16.38 1.27
CA VAL A 438 -12.71 15.57 2.50
C VAL A 438 -13.72 16.19 3.48
N VAL A 439 -13.66 17.49 3.74
CA VAL A 439 -14.62 18.17 4.63
C VAL A 439 -16.04 18.08 4.08
N ARG A 440 -16.22 18.29 2.77
CA ARG A 440 -17.53 18.13 2.11
C ARG A 440 -18.11 16.74 2.30
N ALA A 441 -17.29 15.69 2.16
CA ALA A 441 -17.74 14.32 2.38
C ALA A 441 -18.12 14.04 3.84
N HIS A 442 -17.44 14.65 4.82
CA HIS A 442 -17.84 14.57 6.22
C HIS A 442 -19.19 15.27 6.47
N ASP A 443 -19.41 16.45 5.89
CA ASP A 443 -20.68 17.18 6.03
C ASP A 443 -21.85 16.35 5.46
N LEU A 444 -21.66 15.77 4.27
CA LEU A 444 -22.66 14.89 3.65
C LEU A 444 -22.92 13.62 4.48
N LEU A 445 -21.89 13.05 5.11
CA LEU A 445 -22.03 11.90 6.01
C LEU A 445 -22.78 12.30 7.29
N ALA A 446 -22.45 13.45 7.88
CA ALA A 446 -23.12 13.95 9.10
C ALA A 446 -24.63 14.12 8.86
N ASP A 447 -24.96 14.79 7.77
CA ASP A 447 -26.33 15.02 7.31
C ASP A 447 -27.08 13.70 7.09
N TRP A 448 -26.44 12.74 6.40
CA TRP A 448 -27.04 11.44 6.11
C TRP A 448 -27.26 10.61 7.38
N LEU A 449 -26.30 10.58 8.30
CA LEU A 449 -26.41 9.85 9.57
C LEU A 449 -27.59 10.35 10.41
N VAL A 450 -27.79 11.68 10.46
CA VAL A 450 -28.91 12.30 11.20
C VAL A 450 -30.23 11.97 10.52
N ARG A 451 -30.36 12.19 9.20
CA ARG A 451 -31.61 11.94 8.46
C ARG A 451 -32.06 10.49 8.51
N THR A 452 -31.11 9.55 8.47
CA THR A 452 -31.39 8.10 8.51
C THR A 452 -31.54 7.57 9.94
N GLY A 453 -31.25 8.38 10.96
CA GLY A 453 -31.27 7.95 12.36
C GLY A 453 -30.18 6.93 12.71
N LEU A 454 -29.12 6.81 11.90
CA LEU A 454 -28.01 5.87 12.13
C LEU A 454 -26.94 6.42 13.07
N GLY A 455 -26.90 7.75 13.26
CA GLY A 455 -25.95 8.36 14.19
C GLY A 455 -25.85 9.87 14.03
N ARG A 456 -24.72 10.42 14.48
CA ARG A 456 -24.35 11.82 14.29
C ARG A 456 -22.83 11.98 14.32
N LEU A 457 -22.34 13.06 13.71
CA LEU A 457 -20.94 13.46 13.78
C LEU A 457 -20.76 14.73 14.64
N ASP A 458 -19.65 14.79 15.36
CA ASP A 458 -19.19 15.96 16.11
C ASP A 458 -17.77 16.31 15.66
N TYR A 459 -17.56 17.47 15.05
CA TYR A 459 -16.21 17.94 14.72
C TYR A 459 -15.41 18.27 15.99
N ARG A 460 -14.10 18.01 15.96
CA ARG A 460 -13.18 18.26 17.08
C ARG A 460 -12.72 19.71 17.19
N GLN A 461 -13.09 20.52 16.20
CA GLN A 461 -12.75 21.94 16.05
C GLN A 461 -13.96 22.68 15.48
N PRO A 462 -14.01 24.03 15.58
CA PRO A 462 -15.00 24.83 14.88
C PRO A 462 -15.02 24.57 13.36
N ALA A 463 -16.19 24.66 12.74
CA ALA A 463 -16.40 24.24 11.36
C ALA A 463 -15.49 24.98 10.36
N GLU A 464 -15.25 26.28 10.60
CA GLU A 464 -14.37 27.13 9.80
C GLU A 464 -12.90 26.69 9.81
N GLN A 465 -12.50 25.85 10.77
CA GLN A 465 -11.14 25.32 10.91
C GLN A 465 -10.99 23.89 10.35
N ASN A 466 -12.05 23.28 9.81
CA ASN A 466 -12.03 21.89 9.34
C ASN A 466 -11.04 21.67 8.20
N VAL A 467 -10.99 22.58 7.21
CA VAL A 467 -10.06 22.48 6.08
C VAL A 467 -8.61 22.55 6.57
N GLU A 468 -8.31 23.50 7.45
CA GLU A 468 -6.98 23.63 8.05
C GLU A 468 -6.61 22.38 8.87
N ALA A 469 -7.57 21.81 9.61
CA ALA A 469 -7.36 20.58 10.37
C ALA A 469 -6.99 19.39 9.46
N VAL A 470 -7.66 19.25 8.31
CA VAL A 470 -7.27 18.24 7.30
C VAL A 470 -5.89 18.54 6.74
N MET A 471 -5.63 19.80 6.37
CA MET A 471 -4.33 20.21 5.83
C MET A 471 -3.19 19.91 6.80
N ARG A 472 -3.35 20.07 8.12
CA ARG A 472 -2.31 19.71 9.10
C ARG A 472 -2.02 18.21 9.18
N LEU A 473 -2.97 17.36 8.81
CA LEU A 473 -2.80 15.90 8.78
C LEU A 473 -2.30 15.39 7.43
N PHE A 474 -2.31 16.26 6.41
CA PHE A 474 -2.01 15.89 5.04
C PHE A 474 -0.49 15.77 4.84
N GLY A 475 -0.02 14.55 4.65
CA GLY A 475 1.39 14.29 4.33
C GLY A 475 1.85 12.93 4.79
N HIS A 476 1.85 11.94 3.89
CA HIS A 476 2.32 10.58 4.17
C HIS A 476 3.07 10.02 2.95
N GLY A 477 4.22 9.40 3.18
CA GLY A 477 5.09 8.81 2.15
C GLY A 477 4.96 7.29 2.00
N THR A 478 4.06 6.66 2.76
CA THR A 478 3.95 5.18 2.85
C THR A 478 3.15 4.53 1.73
N HIS A 479 2.28 5.29 1.04
CA HIS A 479 1.60 4.85 -0.18
C HIS A 479 2.12 5.71 -1.33
N GLN A 480 2.89 5.09 -2.24
CA GLN A 480 3.67 5.81 -3.24
C GLN A 480 3.10 5.55 -4.64
N ILE A 481 2.28 6.46 -5.17
CA ILE A 481 1.39 6.19 -6.30
C ILE A 481 1.59 7.19 -7.45
N GLY A 482 1.42 6.75 -8.70
CA GLY A 482 1.21 7.62 -9.87
C GLY A 482 2.44 8.01 -10.69
N THR A 483 3.64 7.88 -10.13
CA THR A 483 4.89 8.38 -10.72
C THR A 483 5.35 7.67 -11.99
N ALA A 484 4.75 6.54 -12.35
CA ALA A 484 5.00 5.81 -13.60
C ALA A 484 3.67 5.28 -14.18
N ARG A 485 2.62 6.11 -14.13
CA ARG A 485 1.24 5.69 -14.41
C ARG A 485 1.08 4.97 -15.74
N MET A 486 0.13 4.04 -15.77
CA MET A 486 -0.32 3.41 -17.00
C MET A 486 -1.22 4.35 -17.82
N ALA A 487 -1.21 4.19 -19.14
CA ALA A 487 -2.10 4.91 -20.07
C ALA A 487 -2.26 4.12 -21.37
N ASP A 488 -3.09 4.63 -22.30
CA ASP A 488 -3.20 4.07 -23.65
C ASP A 488 -2.09 4.52 -24.61
N THR A 489 -1.36 5.60 -24.29
CA THR A 489 -0.27 6.12 -25.14
C THR A 489 0.95 6.57 -24.33
N ALA A 490 2.11 6.61 -25.00
CA ALA A 490 3.41 6.96 -24.40
C ALA A 490 3.52 8.43 -23.95
N GLU A 491 2.71 9.32 -24.52
CA GLU A 491 2.66 10.74 -24.13
C GLU A 491 1.90 10.93 -22.82
N ARG A 492 1.00 9.99 -22.49
CA ARG A 492 0.09 10.08 -21.34
C ARG A 492 0.49 9.20 -20.18
N GLY A 493 1.32 8.18 -20.39
CA GLY A 493 1.79 7.26 -19.34
C GLY A 493 3.15 6.65 -19.64
N VAL A 494 3.67 5.90 -18.68
CA VAL A 494 4.98 5.22 -18.75
C VAL A 494 4.82 3.76 -19.19
N VAL A 495 3.70 3.14 -18.81
CA VAL A 495 3.37 1.77 -19.19
C VAL A 495 2.00 1.68 -19.86
N ASP A 496 1.80 0.63 -20.64
CA ASP A 496 0.52 0.34 -21.28
C ASP A 496 -0.46 -0.36 -20.34
N ARG A 497 -1.62 -0.77 -20.89
CA ARG A 497 -2.63 -1.55 -20.17
C ARG A 497 -2.14 -2.90 -19.63
N ASN A 498 -1.06 -3.46 -20.16
CA ASN A 498 -0.47 -4.73 -19.74
C ASN A 498 0.75 -4.53 -18.82
N LEU A 499 0.99 -3.30 -18.38
CA LEU A 499 2.15 -2.90 -17.59
C LEU A 499 3.48 -2.94 -18.35
N GLN A 500 3.46 -3.09 -19.67
CA GLN A 500 4.63 -3.04 -20.52
C GLN A 500 5.07 -1.58 -20.68
N ALA A 501 6.36 -1.30 -20.48
CA ALA A 501 6.87 0.05 -20.60
C ALA A 501 6.93 0.49 -22.06
N PHE A 502 6.40 1.69 -22.33
CA PHE A 502 6.45 2.26 -23.67
C PHE A 502 7.90 2.46 -24.11
N GLY A 503 8.22 1.98 -25.31
CA GLY A 503 9.55 2.04 -25.90
C GLY A 503 10.52 0.94 -25.47
N VAL A 504 10.11 0.01 -24.59
CA VAL A 504 10.95 -1.14 -24.17
C VAL A 504 10.14 -2.45 -24.23
N PRO A 505 10.23 -3.23 -25.32
CA PRO A 505 9.32 -4.34 -25.60
C PRO A 505 9.26 -5.48 -24.58
N ASN A 506 10.26 -5.65 -23.73
CA ASN A 506 10.32 -6.76 -22.76
C ASN A 506 10.51 -6.28 -21.31
N LEU A 507 10.25 -5.00 -21.05
CA LEU A 507 10.27 -4.42 -19.70
C LEU A 507 8.83 -4.15 -19.25
N TYR A 508 8.48 -4.66 -18.07
CA TYR A 508 7.20 -4.42 -17.42
C TYR A 508 7.39 -3.78 -16.04
N VAL A 509 6.36 -3.13 -15.52
CA VAL A 509 6.40 -2.48 -14.20
C VAL A 509 5.24 -2.94 -13.32
N ALA A 510 5.55 -3.67 -12.25
CA ALA A 510 4.57 -4.14 -11.27
C ALA A 510 4.73 -3.34 -9.96
N SER A 511 4.12 -2.15 -9.91
CA SER A 511 4.30 -1.19 -8.81
C SER A 511 3.07 -0.32 -8.59
N ALA A 512 2.92 0.25 -7.40
CA ALA A 512 1.94 1.31 -7.14
C ALA A 512 2.21 2.58 -7.98
N ALA A 513 3.43 2.76 -8.48
CA ALA A 513 3.76 3.85 -9.41
C ALA A 513 2.90 3.83 -10.69
N VAL A 514 2.38 2.67 -11.10
CA VAL A 514 1.61 2.53 -12.34
C VAL A 514 0.14 2.92 -12.23
N LEU A 515 -0.38 3.17 -11.01
CA LEU A 515 -1.79 3.48 -10.83
C LEU A 515 -2.04 4.94 -11.25
N PRO A 516 -2.95 5.22 -12.22
CA PRO A 516 -3.25 6.59 -12.65
C PRO A 516 -3.82 7.47 -11.55
N ARG A 517 -4.57 6.86 -10.62
CA ARG A 517 -5.23 7.50 -9.49
C ARG A 517 -4.99 6.71 -8.21
N SER A 518 -4.96 7.37 -7.07
CA SER A 518 -4.70 6.69 -5.79
C SER A 518 -5.90 5.94 -5.24
N GLY A 519 -7.12 6.36 -5.58
CA GLY A 519 -8.34 5.88 -4.94
C GLY A 519 -8.30 6.08 -3.41
N GLN A 520 -9.31 5.57 -2.70
CA GLN A 520 -9.26 5.59 -1.23
C GLN A 520 -8.63 4.34 -0.62
N ALA A 521 -8.53 3.23 -1.35
CA ALA A 521 -8.04 1.97 -0.80
C ALA A 521 -6.50 1.95 -0.70
N SER A 522 -5.96 1.22 0.28
CA SER A 522 -4.51 0.93 0.29
C SER A 522 -4.12 0.14 -0.98
N PRO A 523 -3.05 0.53 -1.70
CA PRO A 523 -2.81 0.05 -3.06
C PRO A 523 -2.32 -1.40 -3.15
N THR A 524 -1.87 -2.02 -2.06
CA THR A 524 -1.16 -3.31 -2.10
C THR A 524 -1.98 -4.43 -2.75
N LEU A 525 -3.27 -4.57 -2.43
CA LEU A 525 -4.09 -5.63 -3.03
C LEU A 525 -4.27 -5.40 -4.54
N THR A 526 -4.51 -4.16 -4.95
CA THR A 526 -4.61 -3.77 -6.37
C THR A 526 -3.31 -4.05 -7.12
N VAL A 527 -2.15 -3.69 -6.55
CA VAL A 527 -0.83 -3.95 -7.15
C VAL A 527 -0.54 -5.45 -7.25
N VAL A 528 -0.89 -6.25 -6.23
CA VAL A 528 -0.77 -7.71 -6.30
C VAL A 528 -1.71 -8.28 -7.36
N THR A 529 -2.92 -7.75 -7.51
CA THR A 529 -3.88 -8.17 -8.55
C THR A 529 -3.33 -7.86 -9.94
N LEU A 530 -2.73 -6.69 -10.14
CA LEU A 530 -2.02 -6.32 -11.36
C LEU A 530 -0.83 -7.23 -11.66
N ALA A 531 -0.06 -7.60 -10.63
CA ALA A 531 1.05 -8.55 -10.76
C ALA A 531 0.59 -9.96 -11.17
N VAL A 532 -0.53 -10.43 -10.63
CA VAL A 532 -1.16 -11.70 -11.02
C VAL A 532 -1.64 -11.62 -12.47
N ARG A 533 -2.33 -10.54 -12.86
CA ARG A 533 -2.74 -10.31 -14.26
C ARG A 533 -1.54 -10.29 -15.22
N LEU A 534 -0.44 -9.66 -14.81
CA LEU A 534 0.81 -9.65 -15.57
C LEU A 534 1.40 -11.06 -15.75
N ALA A 535 1.37 -11.92 -14.73
CA ALA A 535 1.81 -13.31 -14.85
C ALA A 535 1.05 -14.06 -15.95
N HIS A 536 -0.28 -13.90 -16.00
CA HIS A 536 -1.14 -14.51 -17.02
C HIS A 536 -0.84 -13.96 -18.41
N HIS A 537 -0.60 -12.66 -18.53
CA HIS A 537 -0.20 -12.03 -19.79
C HIS A 537 1.14 -12.58 -20.31
N ILE A 538 2.17 -12.61 -19.46
CA ILE A 538 3.50 -13.16 -19.82
C ILE A 538 3.41 -14.65 -20.21
N ALA A 539 2.60 -15.43 -19.50
CA ALA A 539 2.36 -16.83 -19.84
C ALA A 539 1.70 -16.99 -21.22
N ALA A 540 0.66 -16.20 -21.50
CA ALA A 540 -0.01 -16.21 -22.80
C ALA A 540 0.91 -15.79 -23.94
N GLU A 541 1.75 -14.77 -23.75
CA GLU A 541 2.76 -14.35 -24.73
C GLU A 541 3.81 -15.44 -24.98
N THR A 542 4.28 -16.10 -23.92
CA THR A 542 5.26 -17.19 -24.05
C THR A 542 4.69 -18.35 -24.85
N ALA A 543 3.47 -18.80 -24.53
CA ALA A 543 2.80 -19.86 -25.28
C ALA A 543 2.63 -19.52 -26.77
N ARG A 544 2.31 -18.26 -27.10
CA ARG A 544 2.21 -17.82 -28.51
C ARG A 544 3.55 -17.88 -29.24
N VAL A 545 4.64 -17.45 -28.59
CA VAL A 545 5.99 -17.52 -29.17
C VAL A 545 6.42 -18.97 -29.40
N ASP A 546 6.12 -19.89 -28.48
CA ASP A 546 6.46 -21.30 -28.62
C ASP A 546 5.69 -21.99 -29.76
N VAL A 547 4.41 -21.63 -29.96
CA VAL A 547 3.63 -22.08 -31.12
C VAL A 547 4.24 -21.57 -32.43
N LEU A 548 4.66 -20.30 -32.49
CA LEU A 548 5.28 -19.74 -33.70
C LEU A 548 6.65 -20.39 -33.99
N ARG A 549 7.44 -20.67 -32.95
CA ARG A 549 8.75 -21.34 -33.08
C ARG A 549 8.64 -22.80 -33.48
N SER A 550 7.57 -23.49 -33.09
CA SER A 550 7.34 -24.88 -33.49
C SER A 550 6.73 -25.02 -34.88
N ALA A 551 6.16 -23.93 -35.43
CA ALA A 551 5.61 -23.88 -36.78
C ALA A 551 6.60 -23.40 -37.86
N ALA A 552 7.71 -22.78 -37.45
CA ALA A 552 8.83 -22.36 -38.31
C ALA A 552 9.92 -23.43 -38.34
#